data_AF-A0A840V9M2-F1
#
_entry.id   AF-A0A840V9M2-F1
#
_cell.length_a   1.000
_cell.length_b   1.000
_cell.length_c   1.000
_cell.angle_alpha   90.00
_cell.angle_beta   90.00
_cell.angle_gamma   90.00
#
_symmetry.space_group_name_H-M   'P 1'
#
loop_
_entity.id
_entity.type
_entity.pdbx_description
1 polymer ?
#
loop_
_entity_poly.entity_id
_entity_poly.type
_entity_poly.pdbx_seq_one_letter_code
_entity_poly.pdbx_strand_id
1 'polypeptide(L)'
;MDRFRYYTDGKQDFVVLKHGTCVVIPEGLSEDAAAKAALEIVSEIFGFHPDMNPLPMDDGNLLISYNHPAYSVVLEEVTQKHFEIIRQNHLNALATDEVLMTPDGPNRFDDFGMKALFGRCFFFMDAKMPVVTHLVRRSKSD
;
A
#
# COMPACT_ATOMS: atom_id res chain seq x y z
N MET A 1 5.56 9.32 -2.92
CA MET A 1 6.43 9.14 -4.10
C MET A 1 7.89 9.06 -3.71
N ASP A 2 8.46 10.11 -3.12
CA ASP A 2 9.89 10.15 -2.78
C ASP A 2 10.34 9.00 -1.88
N ARG A 3 9.56 8.70 -0.83
CA ARG A 3 9.82 7.56 0.07
C ARG A 3 9.84 6.23 -0.68
N PHE A 4 8.83 5.97 -1.52
CA PHE A 4 8.77 4.73 -2.30
C PHE A 4 9.93 4.62 -3.31
N ARG A 5 10.32 5.73 -3.94
CA ARG A 5 11.50 5.78 -4.81
C ARG A 5 12.77 5.44 -4.02
N TYR A 6 12.94 6.01 -2.83
CA TYR A 6 14.08 5.70 -1.95
C TYR A 6 14.10 4.21 -1.57
N TYR A 7 12.97 3.63 -1.17
CA TYR A 7 12.87 2.22 -0.79
C TYR A 7 13.09 1.22 -1.93
N THR A 8 13.01 1.68 -3.18
CA THR A 8 13.21 0.86 -4.39
C THR A 8 14.52 1.19 -5.12
N ASP A 9 15.42 1.95 -4.48
CA ASP A 9 16.66 2.49 -5.05
C ASP A 9 16.45 3.29 -6.35
N GLY A 10 15.21 3.73 -6.64
CA GLY A 10 14.83 4.34 -7.90
C GLY A 10 15.03 3.46 -9.13
N LYS A 11 15.13 2.14 -8.98
CA LYS A 11 15.44 1.19 -10.07
C LYS A 11 14.24 0.79 -10.91
N GLN A 12 13.03 1.13 -10.50
CA GLN A 12 11.80 0.61 -11.09
C GLN A 12 10.92 1.74 -11.63
N ASP A 13 10.24 1.48 -12.74
CA ASP A 13 9.11 2.29 -13.19
C ASP A 13 7.89 1.92 -12.33
N PHE A 14 7.14 2.91 -11.86
CA PHE A 14 5.93 2.67 -11.09
C PHE A 14 4.87 3.75 -11.34
N VAL A 15 3.62 3.34 -11.22
CA VAL A 15 2.44 4.21 -11.29
C VAL A 15 1.98 4.55 -9.88
N VAL A 16 1.49 5.77 -9.68
CA VAL A 16 0.96 6.24 -8.40
C VAL A 16 -0.52 6.55 -8.57
N LEU A 17 -1.34 5.91 -7.74
CA LEU A 17 -2.76 6.17 -7.66
C LEU A 17 -3.05 7.27 -6.64
N LYS A 18 -4.25 7.86 -6.75
CA LYS A 18 -4.67 9.07 -6.04
C LYS A 18 -4.49 9.00 -4.52
N HIS A 19 -4.72 7.85 -3.90
CA HIS A 19 -4.62 7.68 -2.46
C HIS A 19 -3.25 7.16 -2.00
N GLY A 20 -2.29 7.04 -2.93
CA GLY A 20 -0.89 6.78 -2.63
C GLY A 20 -0.44 5.35 -2.89
N THR A 21 -1.30 4.47 -3.42
CA THR A 21 -0.85 3.15 -3.86
C THR A 21 0.12 3.30 -5.02
N CYS A 22 1.32 2.73 -4.84
CA CYS A 22 2.37 2.67 -5.84
C CYS A 22 2.37 1.28 -6.48
N VAL A 23 2.27 1.20 -7.80
CA VAL A 23 2.25 -0.07 -8.54
C VAL A 23 3.46 -0.13 -9.45
N VAL A 24 4.35 -1.09 -9.19
CA VAL A 24 5.52 -1.34 -10.02
C VAL A 24 5.06 -1.98 -11.33
N ILE A 25 5.61 -1.50 -12.43
CA ILE A 25 5.24 -1.95 -13.78
C ILE A 25 6.48 -2.35 -14.60
N PRO A 26 6.31 -3.09 -15.71
CA PRO A 26 7.39 -3.31 -16.66
C PRO A 26 8.01 -2.00 -17.15
N GLU A 27 9.32 -2.02 -17.37
CA GLU A 27 10.06 -0.85 -17.82
C GLU A 27 9.63 -0.39 -19.22
N GLY A 28 9.62 0.93 -19.44
CA GLY A 28 9.52 1.51 -20.78
C GLY A 28 8.12 1.48 -21.41
N LEU A 29 7.08 1.13 -20.66
CA LEU A 29 5.70 1.25 -21.12
C LEU A 29 5.34 2.71 -21.40
N SER A 30 4.46 2.95 -22.40
CA SER A 30 3.84 4.27 -22.59
C SER A 30 2.95 4.64 -21.40
N GLU A 31 2.55 5.90 -21.26
CA GLU A 31 1.67 6.34 -20.16
C GLU A 31 0.35 5.55 -20.12
N ASP A 32 -0.30 5.37 -21.27
CA ASP A 32 -1.55 4.60 -21.36
C ASP A 32 -1.35 3.12 -21.03
N ALA A 33 -0.25 2.51 -21.48
CA ALA A 33 0.05 1.10 -21.20
C ALA A 33 0.45 0.88 -19.73
N ALA A 34 1.16 1.84 -19.14
CA ALA A 34 1.53 1.85 -17.74
C ALA A 34 0.29 1.96 -16.84
N ALA A 35 -0.60 2.92 -17.12
CA ALA A 35 -1.88 3.05 -16.43
C ALA A 35 -2.70 1.75 -16.58
N LYS A 36 -2.82 1.27 -17.82
CA LYS A 36 -3.11 -0.11 -18.24
C LYS A 36 -2.83 -1.15 -17.15
N ALA A 37 -1.56 -1.50 -17.10
CA ALA A 37 -1.01 -2.57 -16.28
C ALA A 37 -1.23 -2.32 -14.79
N ALA A 38 -1.10 -1.06 -14.33
CA ALA A 38 -1.28 -0.73 -12.93
C ALA A 38 -2.72 -0.99 -12.45
N LEU A 39 -3.71 -0.66 -13.28
CA LEU A 39 -5.12 -0.90 -12.98
C LEU A 39 -5.47 -2.39 -12.98
N GLU A 40 -4.89 -3.16 -13.89
CA GLU A 40 -5.04 -4.61 -13.93
C GLU A 40 -4.49 -5.26 -12.64
N ILE A 41 -3.28 -4.89 -12.22
CA ILE A 41 -2.67 -5.38 -10.96
C ILE A 41 -3.54 -5.04 -9.73
N VAL A 42 -4.04 -3.80 -9.64
CA VAL A 42 -4.92 -3.39 -8.52
C VAL A 42 -6.22 -4.20 -8.53
N SER A 43 -6.80 -4.42 -9.71
CA SER A 43 -8.02 -5.23 -9.85
C SER A 43 -7.79 -6.69 -9.47
N GLU A 44 -6.64 -7.27 -9.79
CA GLU A 44 -6.28 -8.63 -9.38
C GLU A 44 -6.23 -8.74 -7.86
N ILE A 45 -5.45 -7.88 -7.19
CA ILE A 45 -5.35 -7.88 -5.72
C ILE A 45 -6.73 -7.75 -5.07
N PHE A 46 -7.57 -6.83 -5.57
CA PHE A 46 -8.90 -6.57 -5.01
C PHE A 46 -9.89 -7.71 -5.24
N GLY A 47 -9.76 -8.44 -6.36
CA GLY A 47 -10.65 -9.55 -6.73
C GLY A 47 -10.36 -10.87 -6.00
N PHE A 48 -9.17 -11.04 -5.42
CA PHE A 48 -8.81 -12.21 -4.63
C PHE A 48 -9.00 -11.96 -3.13
N HIS A 49 -7.90 -11.71 -2.42
CA HIS A 49 -7.85 -11.24 -1.05
C HIS A 49 -6.60 -10.36 -0.96
N PRO A 50 -6.70 -9.10 -0.47
CA PRO A 50 -5.56 -8.20 -0.39
C PRO A 50 -4.67 -8.58 0.79
N ASP A 51 -3.99 -9.73 0.66
CA ASP A 51 -2.96 -10.17 1.58
C ASP A 51 -1.88 -9.09 1.63
N MET A 52 -1.58 -8.66 2.85
CA MET A 52 -0.62 -7.59 3.08
C MET A 52 0.54 -8.10 3.92
N ASN A 53 1.73 -7.65 3.56
CA ASN A 53 2.95 -7.86 4.33
C ASN A 53 3.53 -6.48 4.69
N PRO A 54 3.29 -5.98 5.93
CA PRO A 54 3.87 -4.75 6.40
C PRO A 54 5.35 -4.93 6.75
N LEU A 55 6.19 -4.02 6.28
CA LEU A 55 7.63 -3.99 6.50
C LEU A 55 8.02 -2.66 7.18
N PRO A 56 8.70 -2.69 8.33
CA PRO A 56 9.24 -1.47 8.93
C PRO A 56 10.42 -0.94 8.09
N MET A 57 10.47 0.37 7.90
CA MET A 57 11.57 1.06 7.21
C MET A 57 12.53 1.71 8.21
N ASP A 58 13.72 2.07 7.72
CA ASP A 58 14.81 2.69 8.50
C ASP A 58 14.46 4.08 9.07
N ASP A 59 13.52 4.79 8.44
CA ASP A 59 13.02 6.10 8.85
C ASP A 59 11.74 6.03 9.71
N GLY A 60 11.36 4.84 10.16
CA GLY A 60 10.18 4.61 11.00
C GLY A 60 8.86 4.50 10.22
N ASN A 61 8.86 4.76 8.91
CA ASN A 61 7.69 4.52 8.07
C ASN A 61 7.43 3.02 7.92
N LEU A 62 6.23 2.67 7.43
CA LEU A 62 5.93 1.31 7.03
C LEU A 62 5.75 1.24 5.51
N LEU A 63 6.36 0.23 4.89
CA LEU A 63 6.06 -0.18 3.53
C LEU A 63 5.12 -1.38 3.61
N ILE A 64 3.93 -1.26 3.05
CA ILE A 64 3.00 -2.38 2.93
C ILE A 64 3.10 -2.91 1.51
N SER A 65 3.50 -4.16 1.34
CA SER A 65 3.43 -4.87 0.06
C SER A 65 2.19 -5.76 0.01
N TYR A 66 1.58 -5.86 -1.17
CA TYR A 66 0.48 -6.80 -1.42
C TYR A 66 0.98 -8.06 -2.14
N ASN A 67 0.11 -9.04 -2.35
CA ASN A 67 0.38 -10.28 -3.09
C ASN A 67 0.73 -10.10 -4.59
N HIS A 68 0.61 -8.89 -5.12
CA HIS A 68 1.08 -8.47 -6.44
C HIS A 68 1.95 -7.20 -6.27
N PRO A 69 2.65 -6.69 -7.30
CA PRO A 69 3.64 -5.59 -7.14
C PRO A 69 2.99 -4.21 -6.96
N ALA A 70 2.11 -4.10 -5.96
CA ALA A 70 1.53 -2.87 -5.46
C ALA A 70 1.92 -2.67 -4.00
N TYR A 71 2.01 -1.40 -3.60
CA TYR A 71 2.55 -1.01 -2.32
C TYR A 71 1.86 0.24 -1.79
N SER A 72 1.80 0.36 -0.47
CA SER A 72 1.39 1.59 0.21
C SER A 72 2.50 2.01 1.19
N VAL A 73 2.81 3.30 1.24
CA VAL A 73 3.75 3.85 2.23
C VAL A 73 2.96 4.55 3.32
N VAL A 74 3.14 4.10 4.55
CA VAL A 74 2.55 4.70 5.75
C VAL A 74 3.60 5.55 6.42
N LEU A 75 3.37 6.87 6.42
CA LEU A 75 4.31 7.81 7.03
C LEU A 75 4.17 7.82 8.55
N GLU A 76 5.30 7.73 9.26
CA GLU A 76 5.34 7.72 10.71
C GLU A 76 4.73 9.01 11.28
N GLU A 77 5.09 10.16 10.72
CA GLU A 77 4.55 11.46 11.13
C GLU A 77 3.00 11.52 11.03
N VAL A 78 2.42 10.87 10.02
CA VAL A 78 0.96 10.83 9.82
C VAL A 78 0.34 9.92 10.85
N THR A 79 0.91 8.74 11.08
CA THR A 79 0.36 7.80 12.06
C THR A 79 0.48 8.31 13.48
N GLN A 80 1.59 8.95 13.86
CA GLN A 80 1.74 9.58 15.17
C GLN A 80 0.69 10.67 15.40
N LYS A 81 0.50 11.55 14.40
CA LYS A 81 -0.48 12.65 14.49
C LYS A 81 -1.92 12.16 14.63
N HIS A 82 -2.26 11.04 14.02
CA HIS A 82 -3.63 10.52 13.95
C HIS A 82 -3.85 9.23 14.74
N PHE A 83 -2.92 8.88 15.64
CA PHE A 83 -2.86 7.54 16.21
C PHE A 83 -4.11 7.14 17.00
N GLU A 84 -4.71 8.09 17.73
CA GLU A 84 -5.92 7.80 18.51
C GLU A 84 -7.10 7.41 17.61
N ILE A 85 -7.27 8.07 16.46
CA ILE A 85 -8.32 7.72 15.49
C ILE A 85 -8.04 6.35 14.88
N ILE A 86 -6.77 6.06 14.55
CA ILE A 86 -6.35 4.75 14.03
C ILE A 86 -6.68 3.66 15.05
N ARG A 87 -6.29 3.84 16.31
CA ARG A 87 -6.57 2.90 17.39
C ARG A 87 -8.06 2.63 17.57
N GLN A 88 -8.91 3.65 17.49
CA GLN A 88 -10.36 3.49 17.64
C GLN A 88 -11.02 2.79 16.44
N ASN A 89 -10.41 2.84 15.25
CA ASN A 89 -11.05 2.41 14.00
C ASN A 89 -10.33 1.28 13.25
N HIS A 90 -9.18 0.79 13.72
CA HIS A 90 -8.35 -0.19 12.99
C HIS A 90 -9.12 -1.46 12.58
N LEU A 91 -10.08 -1.91 13.38
CA LEU A 91 -10.92 -3.07 13.06
C LEU A 91 -11.83 -2.84 11.83
N ASN A 92 -12.17 -1.60 11.51
CA ASN A 92 -12.94 -1.27 10.29
C ASN A 92 -12.13 -1.48 9.01
N ALA A 93 -10.80 -1.57 9.14
CA ALA A 93 -9.93 -1.85 8.00
C ALA A 93 -9.83 -3.34 7.70
N LEU A 94 -10.46 -4.22 8.50
CA LEU A 94 -10.46 -5.67 8.30
C LEU A 94 -11.27 -6.07 7.07
N ALA A 95 -10.79 -7.08 6.34
CA ALA A 95 -11.57 -7.73 5.30
C ALA A 95 -12.67 -8.59 5.95
N THR A 96 -13.81 -8.75 5.28
CA THR A 96 -15.00 -9.41 5.84
C THR A 96 -14.73 -10.83 6.36
N ASP A 97 -13.77 -11.54 5.76
CA ASP A 97 -13.38 -12.89 6.12
C ASP A 97 -12.16 -12.97 7.06
N GLU A 98 -11.62 -11.83 7.50
CA GLU A 98 -10.57 -11.81 8.51
C GLU A 98 -11.13 -12.17 9.88
N VAL A 99 -10.57 -13.22 10.47
CA VAL A 99 -11.01 -13.76 11.75
C VAL A 99 -10.73 -12.76 12.87
N LEU A 100 -11.79 -12.22 13.46
CA LEU A 100 -11.72 -11.34 14.64
C LEU A 100 -11.45 -12.09 15.95
N MET A 101 -11.68 -13.41 15.97
CA MET A 101 -11.58 -14.28 17.15
C MET A 101 -10.69 -15.48 16.85
N THR A 102 -9.47 -15.49 17.36
CA THR A 102 -8.56 -16.63 17.25
C THR A 102 -8.82 -17.62 18.41
N PRO A 103 -8.30 -18.86 18.34
CA PRO A 103 -8.35 -19.79 19.47
C PRO A 103 -7.74 -19.23 20.77
N ASP A 104 -6.85 -18.24 20.66
CA ASP A 104 -6.16 -17.58 21.78
C ASP A 104 -6.88 -16.31 22.28
N GLY A 105 -8.04 -15.97 21.70
CA GLY A 105 -8.87 -14.81 22.09
C GLY A 105 -9.11 -13.81 20.95
N PRO A 106 -9.68 -12.63 21.24
CA PRO A 106 -9.86 -11.60 20.22
C PRO A 106 -8.52 -11.16 19.64
N ASN A 107 -8.50 -10.90 18.33
CA ASN A 107 -7.30 -10.43 17.64
C ASN A 107 -6.81 -9.12 18.31
N ARG A 108 -5.63 -9.16 18.91
CA ARG A 108 -4.98 -7.98 19.52
C ARG A 108 -3.93 -7.47 18.56
N PHE A 109 -4.22 -6.34 17.94
CA PHE A 109 -3.24 -5.61 17.14
C PHE A 109 -2.39 -4.76 18.06
N ASP A 110 -1.08 -4.83 17.92
CA ASP A 110 -0.16 -3.85 18.49
C ASP A 110 -0.15 -2.57 17.63
N ASP A 111 0.60 -1.56 18.06
CA ASP A 111 0.69 -0.29 17.34
C ASP A 111 1.18 -0.48 15.90
N PHE A 112 2.06 -1.47 15.65
CA PHE A 112 2.54 -1.82 14.31
C PHE A 112 1.40 -2.38 13.44
N GLY A 113 0.65 -3.36 13.95
CA GLY A 113 -0.51 -3.95 13.26
C GLY A 113 -1.60 -2.93 12.98
N MET A 114 -1.87 -2.01 13.91
CA MET A 114 -2.84 -0.93 13.69
C MET A 114 -2.40 0.03 12.58
N LYS A 115 -1.11 0.39 12.52
CA LYS A 115 -0.54 1.22 11.44
C LYS A 115 -0.60 0.50 10.08
N ALA A 116 -0.34 -0.81 10.06
CA ALA A 116 -0.47 -1.63 8.85
C ALA A 116 -1.91 -1.65 8.33
N LEU A 117 -2.88 -1.87 9.22
CA LEU A 117 -4.30 -1.81 8.89
C LEU A 117 -4.72 -0.43 8.34
N PHE A 118 -4.22 0.65 8.95
CA PHE A 118 -4.44 2.00 8.43
C PHE A 118 -3.90 2.17 7.00
N GLY A 119 -2.70 1.67 6.71
CA GLY A 119 -2.14 1.77 5.36
C GLY A 119 -2.91 0.96 4.32
N ARG A 120 -3.53 -0.15 4.70
CA ARG A 120 -4.43 -0.91 3.81
C ARG A 120 -5.64 -0.10 3.35
N CYS A 121 -6.10 0.87 4.15
CA CYS A 121 -7.18 1.76 3.74
C CYS A 121 -6.83 2.55 2.45
N PHE A 122 -5.56 2.93 2.26
CA PHE A 122 -5.12 3.61 1.04
C PHE A 122 -5.35 2.76 -0.20
N PHE A 123 -4.92 1.49 -0.14
CA PHE A 123 -5.16 0.54 -1.21
C PHE A 123 -6.66 0.32 -1.47
N PHE A 124 -7.49 0.15 -0.45
CA PHE A 124 -8.92 -0.04 -0.67
C PHE A 124 -9.60 1.17 -1.31
N MET A 125 -9.18 2.40 -0.97
CA MET A 125 -9.70 3.61 -1.63
C MET A 125 -9.32 3.64 -3.10
N ASP A 126 -8.06 3.33 -3.42
CA ASP A 126 -7.56 3.26 -4.79
C ASP A 126 -8.15 2.08 -5.58
N ALA A 127 -8.40 0.93 -4.96
CA ALA A 127 -9.00 -0.23 -5.61
C ALA A 127 -10.48 -0.03 -5.95
N LYS A 128 -11.24 0.66 -5.07
CA LYS A 128 -12.67 0.94 -5.30
C LYS A 128 -12.91 2.00 -6.37
N MET A 129 -12.02 2.98 -6.46
CA MET A 129 -12.13 4.08 -7.43
C MET A 129 -10.73 4.44 -7.95
N PRO A 130 -10.18 3.61 -8.85
CA PRO A 130 -8.81 3.76 -9.26
C PRO A 130 -8.63 4.98 -10.16
N VAL A 131 -7.74 5.87 -9.73
CA VAL A 131 -7.36 7.08 -10.47
C VAL A 131 -5.84 7.18 -10.49
N VAL A 132 -5.26 7.00 -11.68
CA VAL A 132 -3.83 7.20 -11.90
C VAL A 132 -3.51 8.69 -11.85
N THR A 133 -2.48 9.06 -11.10
CA THR A 133 -2.04 10.47 -10.95
C THR A 133 -0.68 10.72 -11.57
N HIS A 134 0.24 9.76 -11.45
CA HIS A 134 1.60 9.91 -11.95
C HIS A 134 2.14 8.59 -12.48
N LEU A 135 2.96 8.68 -13.53
CA LEU A 135 3.92 7.66 -13.92
C LEU A 135 5.31 8.14 -13.52
N VAL A 136 5.97 7.36 -12.67
CA VAL A 136 7.28 7.64 -12.14
C VAL A 136 8.30 6.72 -12.80
N ARG A 137 9.26 7.30 -13.51
CA ARG A 137 10.32 6.55 -14.19
C ARG A 137 11.49 6.27 -13.27
N ARG A 138 12.14 5.13 -13.48
CA ARG A 138 13.42 4.80 -12.85
C ARG A 138 14.45 5.91 -13.10
N SER A 139 15.35 6.09 -12.15
CA SER A 139 16.53 6.91 -12.35
C SER A 139 17.41 6.25 -13.42
N LYS A 140 18.03 7.04 -14.32
CA LYS A 140 19.04 6.47 -15.22
C LYS A 140 20.18 5.95 -14.35
N SER A 141 20.46 4.65 -14.44
CA SER A 141 21.76 4.12 -14.03
C SER A 141 22.78 4.64 -15.03
N ASP A 142 23.80 5.34 -14.55
CA ASP A 142 24.99 5.69 -15.35
C ASP A 142 25.77 4.43 -15.77
#